data_AF-A0A9Q0RPZ5-F1
#
_entry.id   AF-A0A9Q0RPZ5-F1
#
_cell.length_a   1.000
_cell.length_b   1.000
_cell.length_c   1.000
_cell.angle_alpha   90.00
_cell.angle_beta   90.00
_cell.angle_gamma   90.00
#
_symmetry.space_group_name_H-M   'P 1'
#
loop_
_entity.id
_entity.type
_entity.pdbx_description
1 polymer ?
#
loop_
_entity_poly.entity_id
_entity_poly.type
_entity_poly.pdbx_seq_one_letter_code
_entity_poly.pdbx_strand_id
1 'polypeptide(L)'
;MDTITNCSTSSTKNVITLQTVYELASDIGEHFKKLIDRYGEDSNQDLIPTVVKVLEYLEDVVIQREDDQSLIEKLEQQIDQLQQGQRERNQRELKYLSEIEDIDESWRKENIQLSKYVNYLKNENMKLSTSLKEKTFHSLNESIFYPPILLEISAVENAYAQTFQHTYLNDNSEINQRDDHYQPTTFYTVDKLKQKIEALNKDLEIKADDIDQLRKRNKKLLEENLSFQNIITQIGENISYDTCSHNNCIRKESEFEELKQKIKLHEKELEIYRLKLAKMKQPSFESSHSDRNNNSQIELAEEAIIRMEDLPVQGPLPKEPDEKRFFKVSNRKSQIWSFFPRLTRALIK
;
A
#
# COMPACT_ATOMS: atom_id res chain seq x y z
N MET A 1 -22.79 26.51 -13.14
CA MET A 1 -23.22 26.10 -14.49
C MET A 1 -23.14 24.58 -14.48
N ASP A 2 -23.99 23.93 -13.69
CA ASP A 2 -23.73 22.55 -13.21
C ASP A 2 -25.03 21.72 -13.21
N THR A 3 -25.59 21.50 -14.39
CA THR A 3 -26.62 20.48 -14.62
C THR A 3 -25.94 19.14 -14.87
N ILE A 4 -25.48 18.49 -13.80
CA ILE A 4 -25.24 17.03 -13.83
C ILE A 4 -26.60 16.36 -13.68
N THR A 5 -27.33 16.30 -14.81
CA THR A 5 -28.60 15.61 -14.91
C THR A 5 -28.34 14.12 -14.73
N ASN A 6 -28.75 13.58 -13.57
CA ASN A 6 -28.68 12.14 -13.29
C ASN A 6 -29.45 11.34 -14.36
N CYS A 7 -28.70 10.80 -15.32
CA CYS A 7 -29.25 9.87 -16.30
C CYS A 7 -29.57 8.56 -15.60
N SER A 8 -30.83 8.41 -15.23
CA SER A 8 -31.38 7.19 -14.65
C SER A 8 -31.31 6.07 -15.69
N THR A 9 -30.17 5.39 -15.75
CA THR A 9 -30.00 4.19 -16.55
C THR A 9 -30.72 3.04 -15.85
N SER A 10 -32.03 2.95 -16.11
CA SER A 10 -32.90 1.84 -15.73
C SER A 10 -32.61 0.59 -16.57
N SER A 11 -31.33 0.26 -16.71
CA SER A 11 -30.88 -1.10 -16.96
C SER A 11 -30.40 -1.60 -15.60
N THR A 12 -31.16 -2.50 -14.99
CA THR A 12 -30.66 -3.32 -13.90
C THR A 12 -29.44 -4.04 -14.43
N LYS A 13 -28.24 -3.50 -14.14
CA LYS A 13 -26.98 -4.17 -14.44
C LYS A 13 -27.09 -5.51 -13.72
N ASN A 14 -27.31 -6.58 -14.47
CA ASN A 14 -27.23 -7.94 -13.95
C ASN A 14 -25.76 -8.10 -13.53
N VAL A 15 -25.48 -7.83 -12.26
CA VAL A 15 -24.15 -7.97 -11.69
C VAL A 15 -23.89 -9.46 -11.65
N ILE A 16 -23.25 -9.97 -12.70
CA ILE A 16 -22.80 -11.35 -12.74
C ILE A 16 -21.78 -11.49 -11.61
N THR A 17 -22.18 -12.25 -10.60
CA THR A 17 -21.39 -12.66 -9.44
C THR A 17 -21.07 -14.14 -9.58
N LEU A 18 -20.05 -14.61 -8.85
CA LEU A 18 -19.65 -16.02 -8.91
C LEU A 18 -20.84 -16.98 -8.63
N GLN A 19 -21.70 -16.61 -7.67
CA GLN A 19 -22.93 -17.32 -7.34
C GLN A 19 -23.87 -17.47 -8.54
N THR A 20 -24.14 -16.39 -9.28
CA THR A 20 -25.02 -16.44 -10.47
C THR A 20 -24.44 -17.28 -11.61
N VAL A 21 -23.10 -17.37 -11.74
CA VAL A 21 -22.46 -18.25 -12.73
C VAL A 21 -22.68 -19.72 -12.36
N TYR A 22 -22.58 -20.08 -11.08
CA TYR A 22 -22.82 -21.43 -10.59
C TYR A 22 -24.30 -21.85 -10.67
N GLU A 23 -25.23 -20.93 -10.40
CA GLU A 23 -26.67 -21.16 -10.60
C GLU A 23 -26.99 -21.46 -12.07
N LEU A 24 -26.49 -20.63 -13.00
CA LEU A 24 -26.63 -20.85 -14.44
C LEU A 24 -25.96 -22.17 -14.89
N ALA A 25 -24.78 -22.51 -14.35
CA ALA A 25 -24.11 -23.77 -14.65
C ALA A 25 -24.92 -25.00 -14.20
N SER A 26 -25.59 -24.91 -13.04
CA SER A 26 -26.49 -25.95 -12.52
C SER A 26 -27.70 -26.16 -13.45
N ASP A 27 -28.39 -25.08 -13.83
CA ASP A 27 -29.55 -25.15 -14.73
C ASP A 27 -29.16 -25.73 -16.09
N ILE A 28 -28.06 -25.25 -16.67
CA ILE A 28 -27.49 -25.76 -17.94
C ILE A 28 -27.16 -27.26 -17.81
N GLY A 29 -26.57 -27.70 -16.69
CA GLY A 29 -26.31 -29.11 -16.40
C GLY A 29 -27.59 -29.96 -16.37
N GLU A 30 -28.67 -29.47 -15.75
CA GLU A 30 -29.96 -30.16 -15.75
C GLU A 30 -30.58 -30.23 -17.16
N HIS A 31 -30.49 -29.16 -17.95
CA HIS A 31 -30.94 -29.15 -19.34
C HIS A 31 -30.18 -30.17 -20.20
N PHE A 32 -28.85 -30.27 -20.08
CA PHE A 32 -28.07 -31.27 -20.80
C PHE A 32 -28.37 -32.69 -20.33
N LYS A 33 -28.61 -32.92 -19.03
CA LYS A 33 -29.07 -34.23 -18.53
C LYS A 33 -30.38 -34.66 -19.21
N LYS A 34 -31.38 -33.77 -19.25
CA LYS A 34 -32.67 -33.98 -19.96
C LYS A 34 -32.50 -34.17 -21.48
N LEU A 35 -31.40 -33.70 -22.07
CA LEU A 35 -31.11 -33.84 -23.49
C LEU A 35 -30.46 -35.19 -23.79
N ILE A 36 -29.46 -35.59 -23.01
CA ILE A 36 -28.81 -36.91 -23.08
C ILE A 36 -29.82 -38.04 -22.81
N ASP A 37 -30.68 -37.88 -21.80
CA ASP A 37 -31.72 -38.86 -21.44
C ASP A 37 -32.79 -39.05 -22.55
N ARG A 38 -32.85 -38.16 -23.56
CA ARG A 38 -33.82 -38.24 -24.69
C ARG A 38 -33.19 -38.55 -26.05
N TYR A 39 -31.99 -38.06 -26.33
CA TYR A 39 -31.34 -38.14 -27.64
C TYR A 39 -30.02 -38.95 -27.65
N GLY A 40 -29.70 -39.59 -26.52
CA GLY A 40 -28.42 -40.29 -26.34
C GLY A 40 -27.26 -39.34 -26.09
N GLU A 41 -26.10 -39.92 -25.76
CA GLU A 41 -24.88 -39.19 -25.40
C GLU A 41 -24.21 -38.57 -26.63
N ASP A 42 -24.21 -39.28 -27.76
CA ASP A 42 -23.54 -38.93 -29.02
C ASP A 42 -23.95 -37.57 -29.59
N SER A 43 -25.20 -37.15 -29.39
CA SER A 43 -25.73 -35.88 -29.90
C SER A 43 -25.09 -34.64 -29.27
N ASN A 44 -24.39 -34.77 -28.13
CA ASN A 44 -23.93 -33.63 -27.32
C ASN A 44 -22.45 -33.71 -26.89
N GLN A 45 -21.68 -34.70 -27.36
CA GLN A 45 -20.31 -34.95 -26.88
C GLN A 45 -19.39 -33.73 -27.02
N ASP A 46 -19.47 -32.98 -28.12
CA ASP A 46 -18.62 -31.80 -28.37
C ASP A 46 -19.20 -30.49 -27.79
N LEU A 47 -20.52 -30.40 -27.68
CA LEU A 47 -21.20 -29.17 -27.26
C LEU A 47 -20.98 -28.89 -25.77
N ILE A 48 -21.10 -29.89 -24.91
CA ILE A 48 -21.03 -29.66 -23.46
C ILE A 48 -19.62 -29.26 -23.02
N PRO A 49 -18.50 -29.90 -23.46
CA PRO A 49 -17.15 -29.41 -23.17
C PRO A 49 -16.91 -27.98 -23.65
N THR A 50 -17.54 -27.57 -24.76
CA THR A 50 -17.46 -26.20 -25.27
C THR A 50 -18.21 -25.23 -24.35
N VAL A 51 -19.39 -25.58 -23.88
CA VAL A 51 -20.16 -24.77 -22.91
C VAL A 51 -19.48 -24.70 -21.54
N VAL A 52 -18.89 -25.80 -21.06
CA VAL A 52 -18.09 -25.79 -19.82
C VAL A 52 -16.93 -24.81 -19.93
N LYS A 53 -16.15 -24.82 -21.02
CA LYS A 53 -15.08 -23.83 -21.23
C LYS A 53 -15.57 -22.38 -21.24
N VAL A 54 -16.74 -22.11 -21.85
CA VAL A 54 -17.34 -20.76 -21.82
C VAL A 54 -17.72 -20.34 -20.41
N LEU A 55 -18.26 -21.27 -19.60
CA LEU A 55 -18.55 -21.02 -18.19
C LEU A 55 -17.25 -20.83 -17.37
N GLU A 56 -16.18 -21.59 -17.64
CA GLU A 56 -14.87 -21.43 -16.98
C GLU A 56 -14.28 -20.04 -17.25
N TYR A 57 -14.30 -19.58 -18.50
CA TYR A 57 -13.89 -18.21 -18.83
C TYR A 57 -14.78 -17.16 -18.15
N LEU A 58 -16.07 -17.43 -17.95
CA LEU A 58 -16.96 -16.54 -17.23
C LEU A 58 -16.66 -16.51 -15.71
N GLU A 59 -16.34 -17.66 -15.10
CA GLU A 59 -15.87 -17.76 -13.72
C GLU A 59 -14.57 -16.94 -13.52
N ASP A 60 -13.55 -17.15 -14.37
CA ASP A 60 -12.29 -16.40 -14.29
C ASP A 60 -12.50 -14.89 -14.46
N VAL A 61 -13.31 -14.45 -15.42
CA VAL A 61 -13.62 -13.03 -15.66
C VAL A 61 -14.39 -12.40 -14.49
N VAL A 62 -15.30 -13.15 -13.86
CA VAL A 62 -16.07 -12.68 -12.71
C VAL A 62 -15.19 -12.57 -11.46
N ILE A 63 -14.31 -13.55 -11.21
CA ILE A 63 -13.33 -13.49 -10.11
C ILE A 63 -12.40 -12.30 -10.31
N GLN A 64 -11.83 -12.13 -11.51
CA GLN A 64 -10.95 -10.99 -11.80
C GLN A 64 -11.70 -9.65 -11.58
N ARG A 65 -12.96 -9.56 -12.01
CA ARG A 65 -13.80 -8.38 -11.80
C ARG A 65 -14.06 -8.10 -10.32
N GLU A 66 -14.27 -9.13 -9.49
CA GLU A 66 -14.44 -8.97 -8.03
C GLU A 66 -13.14 -8.50 -7.36
N ASP A 67 -11.99 -9.03 -7.76
CA ASP A 67 -10.67 -8.58 -7.30
C ASP A 67 -10.38 -7.11 -7.68
N ASP A 68 -10.59 -6.76 -8.96
CA ASP A 68 -10.44 -5.40 -9.51
C ASP A 68 -11.41 -4.41 -8.83
N GLN A 69 -12.66 -4.81 -8.59
CA GLN A 69 -13.65 -4.01 -7.86
C GLN A 69 -13.19 -3.74 -6.42
N SER A 70 -12.66 -4.75 -5.71
CA SER A 70 -12.11 -4.53 -4.36
C SER A 70 -10.87 -3.63 -4.35
N LEU A 71 -10.09 -3.61 -5.43
CA LEU A 71 -8.96 -2.69 -5.59
C LEU A 71 -9.43 -1.26 -5.83
N ILE A 72 -10.45 -1.06 -6.67
CA ILE A 72 -11.09 0.24 -6.90
C ILE A 72 -11.63 0.81 -5.58
N GLU A 73 -12.38 0.02 -4.81
CA GLU A 73 -12.93 0.46 -3.51
C GLU A 73 -11.83 0.87 -2.50
N LYS A 74 -10.69 0.16 -2.49
CA LYS A 74 -9.54 0.53 -1.65
C LYS A 74 -8.89 1.84 -2.12
N LEU A 75 -8.79 2.06 -3.43
CA LEU A 75 -8.23 3.30 -3.99
C LEU A 75 -9.17 4.50 -3.74
N GLU A 76 -10.48 4.32 -3.88
CA GLU A 76 -11.48 5.34 -3.56
C GLU A 76 -11.40 5.73 -2.07
N GLN A 77 -11.33 4.76 -1.15
CA GLN A 77 -11.13 5.03 0.28
C GLN A 77 -9.81 5.78 0.57
N GLN A 78 -8.72 5.48 -0.14
CA GLN A 78 -7.46 6.20 0.00
C GLN A 78 -7.57 7.64 -0.53
N ILE A 79 -8.27 7.85 -1.64
CA ILE A 79 -8.52 9.19 -2.20
C ILE A 79 -9.34 10.02 -1.20
N ASP A 80 -10.41 9.46 -0.64
CA ASP A 80 -11.25 10.16 0.35
C ASP A 80 -10.46 10.55 1.61
N GLN A 81 -9.62 9.65 2.13
CA GLN A 81 -8.74 9.93 3.27
C GLN A 81 -7.74 11.05 2.96
N LEU A 82 -7.13 11.05 1.77
CA LEU A 82 -6.21 12.10 1.34
C LEU A 82 -6.91 13.45 1.15
N GLN A 83 -8.10 13.46 0.53
CA GLN A 83 -8.91 14.67 0.35
C GLN A 83 -9.44 15.23 1.68
N GLN A 84 -9.80 14.37 2.64
CA GLN A 84 -10.10 14.81 4.01
C GLN A 84 -8.85 15.43 4.66
N GLY A 85 -7.71 14.74 4.62
CA GLY A 85 -6.46 15.24 5.18
C GLY A 85 -6.02 16.59 4.58
N GLN A 86 -6.25 16.81 3.29
CA GLN A 86 -6.00 18.09 2.63
C GLN A 86 -7.00 19.17 3.09
N ARG A 87 -8.30 18.87 3.14
CA ARG A 87 -9.32 19.81 3.66
C ARG A 87 -9.02 20.25 5.09
N GLU A 88 -8.62 19.32 5.96
CA GLU A 88 -8.24 19.64 7.34
C GLU A 88 -6.98 20.51 7.43
N ARG A 89 -5.95 20.25 6.62
CA ARG A 89 -4.74 21.10 6.58
C ARG A 89 -5.09 22.53 6.15
N ASN A 90 -5.85 22.68 5.07
CA ASN A 90 -6.30 23.99 4.58
C ASN A 90 -7.15 24.72 5.63
N GLN A 91 -8.05 24.02 6.35
CA GLN A 91 -8.83 24.61 7.44
C GLN A 91 -7.97 25.06 8.62
N ARG A 92 -6.90 24.33 8.96
CA ARG A 92 -5.95 24.75 10.02
C ARG A 92 -5.18 25.98 9.58
N GLU A 93 -4.69 26.00 8.33
CA GLU A 93 -3.99 27.15 7.75
C GLU A 93 -4.86 28.42 7.75
N LEU A 94 -6.12 28.33 7.29
CA LEU A 94 -7.07 29.44 7.35
C LEU A 94 -7.33 29.95 8.78
N LYS A 95 -7.39 29.05 9.77
CA LYS A 95 -7.54 29.43 11.19
C LYS A 95 -6.29 30.16 11.71
N TYR A 96 -5.09 29.67 11.39
CA TYR A 96 -3.84 30.33 11.77
C TYR A 96 -3.70 31.72 11.12
N LEU A 97 -4.07 31.87 9.85
CA LEU A 97 -4.07 33.18 9.19
C LEU A 97 -5.06 34.15 9.86
N SER A 98 -6.25 33.70 10.23
CA SER A 98 -7.21 34.51 11.00
C SER A 98 -6.69 34.90 12.39
N GLU A 99 -6.05 33.97 13.11
CA GLU A 99 -5.46 34.26 14.43
C GLU A 99 -4.30 35.26 14.33
N ILE A 100 -3.49 35.19 13.27
CA ILE A 100 -2.45 36.19 12.97
C ILE A 100 -3.07 37.56 12.68
N GLU A 101 -4.13 37.64 11.88
CA GLU A 101 -4.82 38.90 11.56
C GLU A 101 -5.45 39.55 12.81
N ASP A 102 -6.06 38.76 13.69
CA ASP A 102 -6.57 39.22 15.00
C ASP A 102 -5.46 39.76 15.92
N ILE A 103 -4.30 39.10 15.96
CA ILE A 103 -3.13 39.55 16.73
C ILE A 103 -2.58 40.86 16.17
N ASP A 104 -2.39 40.94 14.85
CA ASP A 104 -1.91 42.14 14.14
C ASP A 104 -2.82 43.35 14.39
N GLU A 105 -4.13 43.13 14.33
CA GLU A 105 -5.14 44.16 14.56
C GLU A 105 -5.20 44.59 16.04
N SER A 106 -5.04 43.66 16.98
CA SER A 106 -4.87 43.98 18.41
C SER A 106 -3.61 44.81 18.64
N TRP A 107 -2.48 44.43 18.03
CA TRP A 107 -1.21 45.14 18.13
C TRP A 107 -1.29 46.56 17.55
N ARG A 108 -1.96 46.73 16.39
CA ARG A 108 -2.24 48.07 15.82
C ARG A 108 -3.05 48.94 16.78
N LYS A 109 -4.11 48.39 17.38
CA LYS A 109 -4.95 49.11 18.37
C LYS A 109 -4.14 49.54 19.60
N GLU A 110 -3.37 48.63 20.18
CA GLU A 110 -2.50 48.92 21.33
C GLU A 110 -1.44 49.96 21.00
N ASN A 111 -0.73 49.81 19.87
CA ASN A 111 0.31 50.76 19.45
C ASN A 111 -0.26 52.17 19.18
N ILE A 112 -1.48 52.27 18.63
CA ILE A 112 -2.22 53.53 18.50
C ILE A 112 -2.57 54.12 19.89
N GLN A 113 -3.01 53.30 20.85
CA GLN A 113 -3.31 53.76 22.21
C GLN A 113 -2.04 54.25 22.94
N LEU A 114 -0.96 53.48 22.90
CA LEU A 114 0.34 53.85 23.46
C LEU A 114 0.88 55.12 22.82
N SER A 115 0.78 55.26 21.48
CA SER A 115 1.17 56.48 20.77
C SER A 115 0.36 57.71 21.21
N LYS A 116 -0.96 57.56 21.42
CA LYS A 116 -1.81 58.62 22.00
C LYS A 116 -1.38 58.99 23.42
N TYR A 117 -1.09 58.00 24.26
CA TYR A 117 -0.66 58.21 25.64
C TYR A 117 0.71 58.89 25.73
N VAL A 118 1.67 58.46 24.92
CA VAL A 118 2.99 59.12 24.78
C VAL A 118 2.85 60.57 24.34
N ASN A 119 1.96 60.88 23.40
CA ASN A 119 1.70 62.25 22.97
C ASN A 119 1.01 63.08 24.06
N TYR A 120 0.07 62.50 24.81
CA TYR A 120 -0.55 63.13 25.97
C TYR A 120 0.51 63.50 27.04
N LEU A 121 1.32 62.52 27.47
CA LEU A 121 2.39 62.73 28.45
C LEU A 121 3.46 63.71 27.97
N LYS A 122 3.81 63.72 26.67
CA LYS A 122 4.72 64.73 26.10
C LYS A 122 4.13 66.14 26.20
N ASN A 123 2.86 66.30 25.87
CA ASN A 123 2.17 67.60 25.96
C ASN A 123 2.03 68.07 27.41
N GLU A 124 1.75 67.16 28.34
CA GLU A 124 1.68 67.46 29.77
C GLU A 124 3.05 67.82 30.36
N ASN A 125 4.10 67.05 30.07
CA ASN A 125 5.47 67.39 30.45
C ASN A 125 5.92 68.74 29.88
N MET A 126 5.52 69.08 28.64
CA MET A 126 5.79 70.41 28.07
C MET A 126 5.07 71.52 28.87
N LYS A 127 3.77 71.37 29.16
CA LYS A 127 2.99 72.32 29.97
C LYS A 127 3.57 72.50 31.37
N LEU A 128 3.89 71.40 32.05
CA LEU A 128 4.51 71.43 33.37
C LEU A 128 5.89 72.10 33.31
N SER A 129 6.69 71.83 32.27
CA SER A 129 7.98 72.47 32.05
C SER A 129 7.87 73.97 31.78
N THR A 130 6.84 74.44 31.06
CA THR A 130 6.61 75.88 30.87
C THR A 130 6.13 76.53 32.16
N SER A 131 5.14 75.96 32.85
CA SER A 131 4.64 76.51 34.11
C SER A 131 5.67 76.48 35.25
N LEU A 132 6.60 75.53 35.26
CA LEU A 132 7.71 75.51 36.21
C LEU A 132 8.73 76.62 35.90
N LYS A 133 9.06 76.86 34.62
CA LYS A 133 9.89 77.99 34.19
C LYS A 133 9.23 79.34 34.50
N GLU A 134 7.92 79.46 34.29
CA GLU A 134 7.15 80.66 34.63
C GLU A 134 7.18 80.90 36.15
N LYS A 135 6.95 79.87 36.97
CA LYS A 135 7.02 79.99 38.44
C LYS A 135 8.42 80.32 38.95
N THR A 136 9.49 79.73 38.40
CA THR A 136 10.86 80.12 38.79
C THR A 136 11.20 81.56 38.37
N PHE A 137 10.62 82.06 37.27
CA PHE A 137 10.78 83.46 36.85
C PHE A 137 10.04 84.44 37.77
N HIS A 138 8.86 84.07 38.28
CA HIS A 138 8.12 84.89 39.25
C HIS A 138 8.76 84.83 40.66
N SER A 139 9.24 83.67 41.08
CA SER A 139 9.92 83.46 42.37
C SER A 139 11.23 84.25 42.55
N LEU A 140 11.80 84.80 41.47
CA LEU A 140 12.98 85.68 41.52
C LEU A 140 12.64 87.16 41.62
N ASN A 141 11.36 87.55 41.44
CA ASN A 141 10.92 88.95 41.38
C ASN A 141 10.04 89.38 42.56
N GLU A 142 9.47 88.46 43.35
CA GLU A 142 8.74 88.77 44.60
C GLU A 142 9.59 88.52 45.85
N SER A 143 10.67 89.30 45.98
CA SER A 143 11.29 89.54 47.28
C SER A 143 10.76 90.87 47.84
N ILE A 144 10.46 90.90 49.14
CA ILE A 144 9.81 91.98 49.92
C ILE A 144 8.27 91.95 49.87
N PHE A 145 7.65 91.29 50.86
CA PHE A 145 6.81 91.92 51.91
C PHE A 145 6.02 90.85 52.71
N TYR A 146 6.40 90.59 53.97
CA TYR A 146 5.64 89.74 54.90
C TYR A 146 5.07 90.57 56.07
N PRO A 147 3.75 90.52 56.28
CA PRO A 147 3.15 90.65 57.61
C PRO A 147 2.19 89.44 57.87
N PRO A 148 1.48 89.34 59.01
CA PRO A 148 1.94 88.45 60.07
C PRO A 148 1.25 87.07 60.04
N ILE A 149 1.97 86.05 59.57
CA ILE A 149 1.50 84.67 59.55
C ILE A 149 1.73 84.03 60.94
N LEU A 150 0.74 84.11 61.84
CA LEU A 150 0.73 83.30 63.07
C LEU A 150 -0.65 82.75 63.49
N LEU A 151 -1.73 83.11 62.78
CA LEU A 151 -3.06 82.53 62.99
C LEU A 151 -3.52 81.58 61.85
N GLU A 152 -2.92 81.70 60.65
CA GLU A 152 -3.30 80.88 59.49
C GLU A 152 -2.58 79.53 59.40
N ILE A 153 -1.35 79.40 59.92
CA ILE A 153 -0.57 78.14 59.82
C ILE A 153 -1.35 76.96 60.40
N SER A 154 -1.93 77.10 61.60
CA SER A 154 -2.69 76.01 62.21
C SER A 154 -3.97 75.63 61.45
N ALA A 155 -4.57 76.56 60.70
CA ALA A 155 -5.73 76.27 59.85
C ALA A 155 -5.30 75.59 58.54
N VAL A 156 -4.20 76.06 57.94
CA VAL A 156 -3.61 75.49 56.72
C VAL A 156 -3.00 74.11 56.98
N GLU A 157 -2.32 73.90 58.10
CA GLU A 157 -1.80 72.58 58.52
C GLU A 157 -2.95 71.59 58.77
N ASN A 158 -4.03 72.00 59.45
CA ASN A 158 -5.20 71.14 59.64
C ASN A 158 -5.92 70.84 58.32
N ALA A 159 -6.07 71.82 57.41
CA ALA A 159 -6.66 71.60 56.09
C ALA A 159 -5.77 70.73 55.20
N TYR A 160 -4.44 70.88 55.28
CA TYR A 160 -3.47 70.04 54.58
C TYR A 160 -3.45 68.62 55.15
N ALA A 161 -3.51 68.45 56.46
CA ALA A 161 -3.62 67.14 57.10
C ALA A 161 -4.93 66.44 56.72
N GLN A 162 -6.06 67.16 56.70
CA GLN A 162 -7.35 66.62 56.27
C GLN A 162 -7.38 66.25 54.78
N THR A 163 -6.83 67.10 53.90
CA THR A 163 -6.76 66.77 52.46
C THR A 163 -5.79 65.62 52.20
N PHE A 164 -4.62 65.60 52.83
CA PHE A 164 -3.67 64.48 52.76
C PHE A 164 -4.26 63.17 53.29
N GLN A 165 -5.00 63.21 54.39
CA GLN A 165 -5.70 62.04 54.93
C GLN A 165 -6.81 61.57 53.98
N HIS A 166 -7.57 62.49 53.38
CA HIS A 166 -8.59 62.14 52.39
C HIS A 166 -7.99 61.55 51.11
N THR A 167 -6.92 62.13 50.56
CA THR A 167 -6.23 61.57 49.39
C THR A 167 -5.63 60.21 49.72
N TYR A 168 -4.94 60.06 50.86
CA TYR A 168 -4.37 58.79 51.29
C TYR A 168 -5.44 57.70 51.44
N LEU A 169 -6.60 58.01 52.05
CA LEU A 169 -7.71 57.07 52.16
C LEU A 169 -8.33 56.74 50.78
N ASN A 170 -8.48 57.73 49.90
CA ASN A 170 -9.03 57.54 48.57
C ASN A 170 -8.10 56.69 47.68
N ASP A 171 -6.80 57.01 47.66
CA ASP A 171 -5.77 56.28 46.93
C ASP A 171 -5.68 54.83 47.40
N ASN A 172 -5.69 54.57 48.71
CA ASN A 172 -5.75 53.20 49.24
C ASN A 172 -7.05 52.49 48.86
N SER A 173 -8.19 53.20 48.80
CA SER A 173 -9.46 52.60 48.36
C SER A 173 -9.47 52.27 46.87
N GLU A 174 -8.81 53.08 46.03
CA GLU A 174 -8.62 52.79 44.60
C GLU A 174 -7.64 51.64 44.38
N ILE A 175 -6.56 51.55 45.16
CA ILE A 175 -5.61 50.44 45.11
C ILE A 175 -6.34 49.13 45.47
N ASN A 176 -7.06 49.10 46.60
CA ASN A 176 -7.82 47.92 47.01
C ASN A 176 -8.87 47.50 45.97
N GLN A 177 -9.62 48.45 45.38
CA GLN A 177 -10.59 48.13 44.32
C GLN A 177 -9.94 47.59 43.04
N ARG A 178 -8.73 48.07 42.70
CA ARG A 178 -7.96 47.53 41.57
C ARG A 178 -7.48 46.11 41.88
N ASP A 179 -6.92 45.86 43.07
CA ASP A 179 -6.48 44.53 43.48
C ASP A 179 -7.65 43.52 43.53
N ASP A 180 -8.80 43.92 44.10
CA ASP A 180 -10.03 43.10 44.11
C ASP A 180 -10.55 42.75 42.71
N HIS A 181 -10.29 43.57 41.69
CA HIS A 181 -10.69 43.31 40.30
C HIS A 181 -9.62 42.53 39.51
N TYR A 182 -8.34 42.76 39.77
CA TYR A 182 -7.23 42.08 39.10
C TYR A 182 -7.02 40.64 39.60
N GLN A 183 -7.24 40.34 40.88
CA GLN A 183 -7.05 38.99 41.42
C GLN A 183 -7.99 37.93 40.77
N PRO A 184 -9.32 38.13 40.64
CA PRO A 184 -10.21 37.13 40.06
C PRO A 184 -10.01 36.95 38.54
N THR A 185 -9.69 38.04 37.83
CA THR A 185 -9.50 38.03 36.37
C THR A 185 -8.18 37.37 35.98
N THR A 186 -7.10 37.63 36.72
CA THR A 186 -5.82 36.91 36.55
C THR A 186 -5.95 35.44 36.97
N PHE A 187 -6.63 35.13 38.08
CA PHE A 187 -6.88 33.75 38.50
C PHE A 187 -7.63 32.93 37.43
N TYR A 188 -8.74 33.46 36.91
CA TYR A 188 -9.54 32.78 35.88
C TYR A 188 -8.78 32.57 34.56
N THR A 189 -7.98 33.54 34.12
CA THR A 189 -7.16 33.40 32.91
C THR A 189 -6.02 32.40 33.10
N VAL A 190 -5.36 32.41 34.26
CA VAL A 190 -4.33 31.43 34.63
C VAL A 190 -4.91 30.00 34.69
N ASP A 191 -6.07 29.80 35.30
CA ASP A 191 -6.69 28.47 35.36
C ASP A 191 -7.17 27.97 33.99
N LYS A 192 -7.69 28.85 33.13
CA LYS A 192 -8.01 28.51 31.74
C LYS A 192 -6.75 28.12 30.94
N LEU A 193 -5.61 28.77 31.19
CA LEU A 193 -4.32 28.41 30.59
C LEU A 193 -3.80 27.06 31.14
N LYS A 194 -3.90 26.80 32.45
CA LYS A 194 -3.56 25.48 33.03
C LYS A 194 -4.38 24.36 32.40
N GLN A 195 -5.69 24.53 32.26
CA GLN A 195 -6.56 23.54 31.61
C GLN A 195 -6.16 23.29 30.15
N LYS A 196 -5.78 24.35 29.39
CA LYS A 196 -5.29 24.20 28.02
C LYS A 196 -3.95 23.46 27.96
N ILE A 197 -3.03 23.72 28.90
CA ILE A 197 -1.75 22.99 29.03
C ILE A 197 -1.99 21.51 29.37
N GLU A 198 -2.90 21.21 30.30
CA GLU A 198 -3.21 19.83 30.69
C GLU A 198 -3.85 19.04 29.55
N ALA A 199 -4.74 19.67 28.77
CA ALA A 199 -5.31 19.06 27.57
C ALA A 199 -4.23 18.78 26.50
N LEU A 200 -3.33 19.74 26.24
CA LEU A 200 -2.21 19.55 25.31
C LEU A 200 -1.24 18.45 25.76
N ASN A 201 -0.99 18.32 27.06
CA ASN A 201 -0.14 17.25 27.60
C ASN A 201 -0.77 15.87 27.40
N LYS A 202 -2.09 15.72 27.58
CA LYS A 202 -2.82 14.47 27.29
C LYS A 202 -2.77 14.11 25.81
N ASP A 203 -2.94 15.09 24.93
CA ASP A 203 -2.78 14.89 23.48
C ASP A 203 -1.35 14.46 23.11
N LEU A 204 -0.32 15.05 23.74
CA LEU A 204 1.08 14.66 23.54
C LEU A 204 1.36 13.23 24.02
N GLU A 205 0.78 12.81 25.14
CA GLU A 205 0.91 11.45 25.68
C GLU A 205 0.28 10.41 24.72
N ILE A 206 -0.94 10.67 24.25
CA ILE A 206 -1.60 9.83 23.22
C ILE A 206 -0.76 9.77 21.94
N LYS A 207 -0.17 10.89 21.50
CA LYS A 207 0.68 10.92 20.29
C LYS A 207 2.01 10.19 20.49
N ALA A 208 2.56 10.14 21.70
CA ALA A 208 3.74 9.34 22.01
C ALA A 208 3.42 7.84 21.91
N ASP A 209 2.28 7.41 22.45
CA ASP A 209 1.81 6.02 22.34
C ASP A 209 1.53 5.62 20.89
N ASP A 210 0.88 6.48 20.08
CA ASP A 210 0.68 6.27 18.64
C ASP A 210 2.04 6.02 17.93
N ILE A 211 3.05 6.85 18.23
CA ILE A 211 4.39 6.76 17.63
C ILE A 211 5.06 5.42 17.99
N ASP A 212 4.99 4.99 19.25
CA ASP A 212 5.60 3.74 19.68
C ASP A 212 4.86 2.50 19.17
N GLN A 213 3.55 2.56 18.98
CA GLN A 213 2.79 1.53 18.25
C GLN A 213 3.20 1.45 16.78
N LEU A 214 3.31 2.60 16.09
CA LEU A 214 3.77 2.66 14.70
C LEU A 214 5.21 2.15 14.55
N ARG A 215 6.11 2.46 15.49
CA ARG A 215 7.48 1.91 15.53
C ARG A 215 7.49 0.39 15.65
N LYS A 216 6.69 -0.18 16.55
CA LYS A 216 6.54 -1.65 16.69
C LYS A 216 6.01 -2.29 15.40
N ARG A 217 5.01 -1.69 14.75
CA ARG A 217 4.45 -2.17 13.48
C ARG A 217 5.47 -2.10 12.34
N ASN A 218 6.20 -0.98 12.22
CA ASN A 218 7.26 -0.82 11.22
C ASN A 218 8.41 -1.82 11.42
N LYS A 219 8.79 -2.13 12.67
CA LYS A 219 9.78 -3.16 12.95
C LYS A 219 9.32 -4.54 12.45
N LYS A 220 8.06 -4.93 12.72
CA LYS A 220 7.49 -6.20 12.24
C LYS A 220 7.44 -6.26 10.71
N LEU A 221 7.03 -5.18 10.05
CA LEU A 221 7.04 -5.10 8.57
C LEU A 221 8.46 -5.20 7.99
N LEU A 222 9.48 -4.66 8.68
CA LEU A 222 10.88 -4.80 8.27
C LEU A 222 11.37 -6.25 8.39
N GLU A 223 11.01 -6.94 9.48
CA GLU A 223 11.30 -8.36 9.69
C GLU A 223 10.61 -9.25 8.64
N GLU A 224 9.33 -8.99 8.33
CA GLU A 224 8.58 -9.65 7.27
C GLU A 224 9.21 -9.41 5.88
N ASN A 225 9.55 -8.16 5.55
CA ASN A 225 10.24 -7.82 4.30
C ASN A 225 11.59 -8.51 4.16
N LEU A 226 12.37 -8.62 5.24
CA LEU A 226 13.64 -9.36 5.23
C LEU A 226 13.41 -10.85 4.94
N SER A 227 12.37 -11.44 5.53
CA SER A 227 11.97 -12.82 5.23
C SER A 227 11.56 -13.01 3.77
N PHE A 228 10.79 -12.07 3.19
CA PHE A 228 10.41 -12.14 1.77
C PHE A 228 11.63 -12.00 0.85
N GLN A 229 12.58 -11.11 1.16
CA GLN A 229 13.83 -10.98 0.40
C GLN A 229 14.66 -12.27 0.44
N ASN A 230 14.76 -12.94 1.59
CA ASN A 230 15.44 -14.23 1.72
C ASN A 230 14.77 -15.33 0.88
N ILE A 231 13.43 -15.38 0.86
CA ILE A 231 12.67 -16.33 0.03
C ILE A 231 12.90 -16.03 -1.47
N ILE A 232 12.89 -14.76 -1.87
CA ILE A 232 13.15 -14.34 -3.26
C ILE A 232 14.58 -14.71 -3.70
N THR A 233 15.58 -14.54 -2.83
CA THR A 233 16.96 -14.96 -3.14
C THR A 233 17.09 -16.47 -3.28
N GLN A 234 16.52 -17.26 -2.37
CA GLN A 234 16.50 -18.72 -2.49
C GLN A 234 15.80 -19.21 -3.78
N ILE A 235 14.68 -18.60 -4.16
CA ILE A 235 13.99 -18.90 -5.42
C ILE A 235 14.88 -18.54 -6.62
N GLY A 236 15.55 -17.39 -6.58
CA GLY A 236 16.48 -16.96 -7.64
C GLY A 236 17.68 -17.90 -7.81
N GLU A 237 18.27 -18.35 -6.70
CA GLU A 237 19.38 -19.33 -6.69
C GLU A 237 18.93 -20.68 -7.29
N ASN A 238 17.76 -21.18 -6.88
CA ASN A 238 17.20 -22.43 -7.43
C ASN A 238 16.93 -22.31 -8.94
N ILE A 239 16.31 -21.22 -9.40
CA ILE A 239 16.07 -20.97 -10.84
C ILE A 239 17.39 -20.88 -11.62
N SER A 240 18.44 -20.30 -11.03
CA SER A 240 19.76 -20.22 -11.65
C SER A 240 20.44 -21.59 -11.76
N TYR A 241 20.27 -22.45 -10.76
CA TYR A 241 20.74 -23.83 -10.79
C TYR A 241 20.00 -24.64 -11.87
N ASP A 242 18.66 -24.54 -11.92
CA ASP A 242 17.82 -25.27 -12.87
C ASP A 242 18.08 -24.84 -14.33
N THR A 243 18.28 -23.55 -14.59
CA THR A 243 18.67 -23.07 -15.93
C THR A 243 20.08 -23.53 -16.32
N CYS A 244 21.02 -23.59 -15.40
CA CYS A 244 22.36 -24.15 -15.67
C CYS A 244 22.27 -25.66 -16.00
N SER A 245 21.47 -26.41 -15.25
CA SER A 245 21.22 -27.84 -15.48
C SER A 245 20.53 -28.09 -16.83
N HIS A 246 19.48 -27.34 -17.14
CA HIS A 246 18.72 -27.46 -18.38
C HIS A 246 19.57 -27.15 -19.63
N ASN A 247 20.37 -26.07 -19.60
CA ASN A 247 21.28 -25.73 -20.70
C ASN A 247 22.34 -26.83 -20.95
N ASN A 248 22.86 -27.47 -19.88
CA ASN A 248 23.76 -28.61 -20.02
C ASN A 248 23.05 -29.86 -20.61
N CYS A 249 21.75 -30.04 -20.35
CA CYS A 249 20.97 -31.13 -20.91
C CYS A 249 20.70 -30.93 -22.40
N ILE A 250 20.24 -29.74 -22.81
CA ILE A 250 20.05 -29.36 -24.23
C ILE A 250 21.34 -29.57 -25.04
N ARG A 251 22.49 -29.20 -24.47
CA ARG A 251 23.78 -29.39 -25.13
C ARG A 251 24.08 -30.86 -25.41
N LYS A 252 23.86 -31.76 -24.45
CA LYS A 252 24.04 -33.21 -24.63
C LYS A 252 23.07 -33.78 -25.65
N GLU A 253 21.84 -33.28 -25.69
CA GLU A 253 20.82 -33.73 -26.65
C GLU A 253 21.17 -33.31 -28.09
N SER A 254 21.73 -32.11 -28.27
CA SER A 254 22.30 -31.66 -29.55
C SER A 254 23.50 -32.53 -29.99
N GLU A 255 24.41 -32.84 -29.07
CA GLU A 255 25.56 -33.71 -29.33
C GLU A 255 25.11 -35.16 -29.70
N PHE A 256 24.01 -35.64 -29.11
CA PHE A 256 23.40 -36.94 -29.42
C PHE A 256 22.75 -37.00 -30.81
N GLU A 257 21.98 -35.97 -31.21
CA GLU A 257 21.38 -35.93 -32.54
C GLU A 257 22.44 -35.78 -33.65
N GLU A 258 23.54 -35.06 -33.41
CA GLU A 258 24.68 -35.06 -34.34
C GLU A 258 25.29 -36.46 -34.53
N LEU A 259 25.47 -37.22 -33.45
CA LEU A 259 25.99 -38.59 -33.50
C LEU A 259 25.04 -39.51 -34.26
N LYS A 260 23.73 -39.38 -34.02
CA LYS A 260 22.67 -40.13 -34.71
C LYS A 260 22.62 -39.84 -36.21
N GLN A 261 22.83 -38.58 -36.62
CA GLN A 261 22.99 -38.23 -38.04
C GLN A 261 24.27 -38.82 -38.64
N LYS A 262 25.41 -38.77 -37.93
CA LYS A 262 26.67 -39.39 -38.35
C LYS A 262 26.51 -40.90 -38.56
N ILE A 263 25.88 -41.62 -37.63
CA ILE A 263 25.59 -43.06 -37.75
C ILE A 263 24.77 -43.33 -39.02
N LYS A 264 23.67 -42.60 -39.23
CA LYS A 264 22.80 -42.76 -40.40
C LYS A 264 23.50 -42.49 -41.75
N LEU A 265 24.55 -41.69 -41.76
CA LEU A 265 25.42 -41.51 -42.95
C LEU A 265 26.35 -42.70 -43.14
N HIS A 266 27.01 -43.18 -42.09
CA HIS A 266 27.90 -44.35 -42.15
C HIS A 266 27.13 -45.64 -42.52
N GLU A 267 25.88 -45.81 -42.06
CA GLU A 267 25.01 -46.91 -42.47
C GLU A 267 24.74 -46.91 -43.98
N LYS A 268 24.45 -45.74 -44.57
CA LYS A 268 24.28 -45.60 -46.03
C LYS A 268 25.57 -45.90 -46.78
N GLU A 269 26.70 -45.44 -46.25
CA GLU A 269 28.02 -45.67 -46.85
C GLU A 269 28.38 -47.16 -46.82
N LEU A 270 28.17 -47.84 -45.69
CA LEU A 270 28.31 -49.30 -45.54
C LEU A 270 27.42 -50.06 -46.52
N GLU A 271 26.19 -49.59 -46.77
CA GLU A 271 25.29 -50.22 -47.74
C GLU A 271 25.80 -50.07 -49.18
N ILE A 272 26.38 -48.92 -49.54
CA ILE A 272 27.07 -48.72 -50.82
C ILE A 272 28.26 -49.69 -50.94
N TYR A 273 29.05 -49.86 -49.89
CA TYR A 273 30.17 -50.83 -49.86
C TYR A 273 29.68 -52.28 -50.00
N ARG A 274 28.60 -52.67 -49.31
CA ARG A 274 27.96 -54.00 -49.45
C ARG A 274 27.48 -54.26 -50.87
N LEU A 275 26.78 -53.31 -51.48
CA LEU A 275 26.32 -53.41 -52.87
C LEU A 275 27.49 -53.50 -53.87
N LYS A 276 28.60 -52.81 -53.60
CA LYS A 276 29.83 -52.89 -54.41
C LYS A 276 30.49 -54.27 -54.29
N LEU A 277 30.55 -54.84 -53.09
CA LEU A 277 31.04 -56.20 -52.83
C LEU A 277 30.14 -57.28 -53.46
N ALA A 278 28.81 -57.10 -53.40
CA ALA A 278 27.86 -57.99 -54.04
C ALA A 278 28.01 -58.01 -55.58
N LYS A 279 28.23 -56.85 -56.21
CA LYS A 279 28.50 -56.74 -57.65
C LYS A 279 29.84 -57.36 -58.08
N MET A 280 30.81 -57.49 -57.17
CA MET A 280 32.06 -58.23 -57.42
C MET A 280 31.92 -59.75 -57.24
N LYS A 281 30.83 -60.25 -56.65
CA LYS A 281 30.61 -61.68 -56.36
C LYS A 281 29.72 -62.39 -57.38
N GLN A 282 29.99 -62.20 -58.67
CA GLN A 282 29.54 -63.15 -59.71
C GLN A 282 30.74 -63.78 -60.42
N PRO A 283 30.86 -65.11 -60.33
CA PRO A 283 31.49 -65.91 -61.36
C PRO A 283 30.51 -66.91 -61.99
N SER A 284 30.94 -67.43 -63.13
CA SER A 284 30.29 -68.45 -63.95
C SER A 284 30.01 -69.79 -63.25
N PHE A 285 28.96 -70.41 -63.76
CA PHE A 285 28.55 -71.83 -63.77
C PHE A 285 29.54 -72.94 -63.39
N GLU A 286 28.95 -74.03 -62.84
CA GLU A 286 29.26 -75.45 -63.06
C GLU A 286 29.91 -76.32 -61.93
N SER A 287 29.01 -77.06 -61.25
CA SER A 287 29.07 -78.47 -60.82
C SER A 287 30.32 -79.12 -60.17
N SER A 288 30.13 -79.69 -58.97
CA SER A 288 30.19 -81.16 -58.66
C SER A 288 30.83 -81.51 -57.29
N HIS A 289 30.13 -82.30 -56.45
CA HIS A 289 30.65 -83.20 -55.40
C HIS A 289 31.52 -82.60 -54.24
N SER A 290 31.64 -83.19 -53.04
CA SER A 290 30.81 -84.13 -52.27
C SER A 290 31.20 -84.00 -50.77
N ASP A 291 30.37 -84.55 -49.88
CA ASP A 291 30.70 -85.02 -48.53
C ASP A 291 31.17 -84.07 -47.39
N ARG A 292 30.35 -84.09 -46.34
CA ARG A 292 30.71 -84.34 -44.93
C ARG A 292 31.38 -83.25 -44.06
N ASN A 293 30.52 -82.77 -43.16
CA ASN A 293 30.63 -83.01 -41.71
C ASN A 293 31.59 -82.12 -40.89
N ASN A 294 30.97 -81.05 -40.37
CA ASN A 294 31.23 -80.36 -39.11
C ASN A 294 32.17 -81.09 -38.12
N ASN A 295 33.30 -80.46 -37.80
CA ASN A 295 33.60 -80.00 -36.43
C ASN A 295 34.97 -79.30 -36.38
N SER A 296 34.99 -78.06 -35.89
CA SER A 296 36.19 -77.40 -35.38
C SER A 296 35.83 -76.60 -34.14
N GLN A 297 36.48 -76.95 -33.02
CA GLN A 297 36.44 -76.23 -31.75
C GLN A 297 37.31 -74.96 -31.82
N ILE A 298 37.31 -74.20 -30.71
CA ILE A 298 38.17 -73.07 -30.35
C ILE A 298 37.80 -71.76 -31.10
N GLU A 299 37.19 -70.74 -30.48
CA GLU A 299 36.60 -70.66 -29.13
C GLU A 299 35.67 -69.42 -28.98
N LEU A 300 34.91 -69.33 -27.88
CA LEU A 300 34.10 -68.14 -27.50
C LEU A 300 34.28 -67.85 -26.01
N ALA A 301 34.97 -66.75 -25.68
CA ALA A 301 35.09 -66.27 -24.31
C ALA A 301 33.83 -65.51 -23.89
N GLU A 302 32.99 -66.22 -23.13
CA GLU A 302 32.01 -65.75 -22.13
C GLU A 302 31.28 -64.42 -22.40
N GLU A 303 30.03 -64.54 -22.86
CA GLU A 303 29.01 -63.53 -22.63
C GLU A 303 28.79 -63.36 -21.12
N ALA A 304 28.90 -62.12 -20.63
CA ALA A 304 28.34 -61.76 -19.34
C ALA A 304 26.81 -61.69 -19.45
N ILE A 305 26.14 -62.84 -19.34
CA ILE A 305 24.68 -62.95 -19.31
C ILE A 305 24.15 -62.18 -18.08
N ILE A 306 23.56 -61.01 -18.31
CA ILE A 306 22.72 -60.36 -17.31
C ILE A 306 21.40 -61.12 -17.25
N ARG A 307 21.16 -61.82 -16.13
CA ARG A 307 19.89 -62.53 -15.87
C ARG A 307 18.76 -61.52 -15.73
N MET A 308 17.56 -61.87 -16.21
CA MET A 308 16.44 -60.93 -16.27
C MET A 308 15.91 -60.51 -14.88
N GLU A 309 16.21 -61.28 -13.82
CA GLU A 309 15.86 -60.95 -12.44
C GLU A 309 16.70 -59.81 -11.82
N ASP A 310 17.85 -59.42 -12.39
CA ASP A 310 18.78 -58.42 -11.80
C ASP A 310 18.69 -57.02 -12.46
N LEU A 311 17.66 -56.75 -13.26
CA LEU A 311 17.37 -55.42 -13.81
C LEU A 311 16.72 -54.53 -12.74
N PRO A 312 17.20 -53.30 -12.49
CA PRO A 312 16.55 -52.40 -11.54
C PRO A 312 15.17 -52.00 -12.05
N VAL A 313 14.13 -52.51 -11.40
CA VAL A 313 12.73 -52.18 -11.70
C VAL A 313 12.47 -50.73 -11.31
N GLN A 314 12.60 -49.82 -12.27
CA GLN A 314 12.03 -48.48 -12.13
C GLN A 314 10.51 -48.64 -11.99
N GLY A 315 9.98 -48.11 -10.88
CA GLY A 315 8.54 -48.08 -10.62
C GLY A 315 7.77 -47.30 -11.70
N PRO A 316 6.43 -47.35 -11.66
CA PRO A 316 5.59 -46.74 -12.69
C PRO A 316 5.97 -45.28 -12.95
N LEU A 317 6.18 -44.97 -14.23
CA LEU A 317 6.70 -43.70 -14.72
C LEU A 317 5.88 -42.53 -14.13
N PRO A 318 6.50 -41.53 -13.49
CA PRO A 318 5.80 -40.32 -13.09
C PRO A 318 5.28 -39.61 -14.35
N LYS A 319 3.97 -39.33 -14.42
CA LYS A 319 3.43 -38.49 -15.49
C LYS A 319 4.04 -37.10 -15.39
N GLU A 320 4.53 -36.58 -16.52
CA GLU A 320 4.98 -35.20 -16.64
C GLU A 320 3.85 -34.22 -16.32
N PRO A 321 4.15 -33.04 -15.74
CA PRO A 321 3.16 -32.00 -15.52
C PRO A 321 2.82 -31.30 -16.84
N ASP A 322 1.57 -31.44 -17.28
CA ASP A 322 1.05 -30.81 -18.51
C ASP A 322 0.99 -29.27 -18.41
N GLU A 323 2.08 -28.56 -18.70
CA GLU A 323 2.08 -27.09 -18.84
C GLU A 323 2.59 -26.59 -20.21
N LYS A 324 1.73 -26.66 -21.22
CA LYS A 324 1.82 -25.78 -22.40
C LYS A 324 1.15 -24.44 -22.08
N ARG A 325 1.88 -23.34 -22.32
CA ARG A 325 1.44 -21.96 -22.03
C ARG A 325 0.20 -21.53 -22.83
N PHE A 326 -1.01 -21.69 -22.27
CA PHE A 326 -2.24 -21.05 -22.76
C PHE A 326 -3.18 -20.68 -21.61
N PHE A 327 -3.19 -19.40 -21.24
CA PHE A 327 -3.84 -18.85 -20.04
C PHE A 327 -3.33 -19.47 -18.73
N LYS A 328 -3.30 -18.70 -17.64
CA LYS A 328 -3.26 -19.31 -16.31
C LYS A 328 -4.68 -19.72 -15.98
N VAL A 329 -5.12 -20.85 -16.54
CA VAL A 329 -6.28 -21.58 -16.01
C VAL A 329 -6.00 -21.75 -14.52
N SER A 330 -6.85 -21.17 -13.70
CA SER A 330 -6.71 -21.26 -12.25
C SER A 330 -6.64 -22.74 -11.89
N ASN A 331 -5.56 -23.22 -11.27
CA ASN A 331 -5.40 -24.65 -10.94
C ASN A 331 -6.35 -25.09 -9.79
N ARG A 332 -7.25 -24.19 -9.38
CA ARG A 332 -8.54 -24.56 -8.77
C ARG A 332 -9.32 -25.34 -9.82
N LYS A 333 -9.58 -26.63 -9.61
CA LYS A 333 -10.59 -27.35 -10.40
C LYS A 333 -11.87 -26.51 -10.42
N SER A 334 -12.23 -25.97 -11.59
CA SER A 334 -13.41 -25.13 -11.71
C SER A 334 -14.61 -25.88 -11.14
N GLN A 335 -15.37 -25.22 -10.26
CA GLN A 335 -16.52 -25.86 -9.61
C GLN A 335 -17.62 -26.17 -10.63
N ILE A 336 -17.55 -25.56 -11.81
CA ILE A 336 -18.46 -25.80 -12.94
C ILE A 336 -18.52 -27.28 -13.30
N TRP A 337 -17.39 -28.01 -13.29
CA TRP A 337 -17.35 -29.44 -13.60
C TRP A 337 -18.22 -30.30 -12.67
N SER A 338 -18.53 -29.82 -11.45
CA SER A 338 -19.42 -30.54 -10.53
C SER A 338 -20.87 -30.64 -11.03
N PHE A 339 -21.31 -29.68 -11.85
CA PHE A 339 -22.64 -29.67 -12.47
C PHE A 339 -22.73 -30.57 -13.72
N PHE A 340 -21.61 -31.11 -14.22
CA PHE A 340 -21.53 -31.96 -15.42
C PHE A 340 -21.00 -33.39 -15.14
N PRO A 341 -21.64 -34.17 -14.23
CA PRO A 341 -21.10 -35.42 -13.70
C PRO A 341 -21.00 -36.61 -14.67
N ARG A 342 -21.53 -36.50 -15.91
CA ARG A 342 -21.37 -37.54 -16.95
C ARG A 342 -20.05 -37.37 -17.72
N LEU A 343 -19.64 -36.13 -18.03
CA LEU A 343 -18.40 -35.86 -18.78
C LEU A 343 -17.14 -36.05 -17.94
N THR A 344 -17.23 -35.80 -16.64
CA THR A 344 -16.19 -36.17 -15.68
C THR A 344 -15.91 -37.68 -15.65
N ARG A 345 -16.78 -38.55 -16.19
CA ARG A 345 -16.48 -39.99 -16.39
C ARG A 345 -15.82 -40.28 -17.73
N ALA A 346 -16.12 -39.50 -18.77
CA ALA A 346 -15.55 -39.67 -20.10
C ALA A 346 -14.06 -39.27 -20.17
N LEU A 347 -13.66 -38.28 -19.37
CA LEU A 347 -12.27 -37.78 -19.28
C LEU A 347 -11.35 -38.58 -18.32
N ILE A 348 -11.83 -39.70 -17.74
CA ILE A 348 -11.08 -40.53 -16.77
C ILE A 348 -10.72 -41.92 -17.37
N LYS A 349 -10.86 -42.09 -18.69
CA LYS A 349 -10.40 -43.29 -19.42
C LYS A 349 -9.23 -42.99 -20.34
#